data_AF-A0A2V5KRG3-F1
#
_entry.id   AF-A0A2V5KRG3-F1
#
_cell.length_a   1.000
_cell.length_b   1.000
_cell.length_c   1.000
_cell.angle_alpha   90.00
_cell.angle_beta   90.00
_cell.angle_gamma   90.00
#
_symmetry.space_group_name_H-M   'P 1'
#
loop_
_entity.id
_entity.type
_entity.pdbx_description
1 polymer ?
#
loop_
_entity_poly.entity_id
_entity_poly.type
_entity_poly.pdbx_seq_one_letter_code
_entity_poly.pdbx_strand_id
1 'polypeptide(L)'
;MEKGRTMNPLITRLIAPVTALLCTLSVAVEAGQIQVFDGPTPFIRFVRTRVGNVATFTFAQFQIQPKAGSATRPIQVRYARSYLEARGYFDSNNGNVTVPVFGLYAGRPNGVIIDLGFSGGSHQRTKEFDITITTPAYDGGTYSNPTVIQPRLPGTTLSYDFILLKNSSVPNTPIIIDSDAEIRWVGTAGAGAGGHC
;
A
#
# COMPACT_ATOMS: atom_id res chain seq x y z
N MET A 1 -28.04 -81.06 44.38
CA MET A 1 -28.75 -80.53 45.56
C MET A 1 -28.34 -79.08 45.73
N GLU A 2 -29.32 -78.18 45.83
CA GLU A 2 -29.23 -76.73 45.70
C GLU A 2 -28.48 -76.01 46.84
N LYS A 3 -27.72 -74.97 46.49
CA LYS A 3 -27.48 -73.66 47.18
C LYS A 3 -26.13 -73.12 46.69
N GLY A 4 -25.90 -71.83 46.45
CA GLY A 4 -26.65 -70.61 46.70
C GLY A 4 -25.70 -69.44 46.40
N ARG A 5 -26.27 -68.36 45.90
CA ARG A 5 -25.73 -67.04 45.52
C ARG A 5 -24.59 -66.48 46.40
N THR A 6 -23.58 -65.88 45.74
CA THR A 6 -22.85 -64.70 46.26
C THR A 6 -22.41 -63.79 45.10
N MET A 7 -22.66 -62.48 45.26
CA MET A 7 -22.42 -61.41 44.28
C MET A 7 -21.03 -60.75 44.46
N ASN A 8 -20.39 -60.47 43.31
CA ASN A 8 -19.37 -59.48 42.88
C ASN A 8 -18.59 -58.61 43.91
N PRO A 9 -17.38 -58.17 43.53
CA PRO A 9 -17.29 -56.80 43.01
C PRO A 9 -16.40 -56.59 41.77
N LEU A 10 -16.69 -55.46 41.13
CA LEU A 10 -16.15 -54.88 39.90
C LEU A 10 -14.62 -54.73 39.87
N ILE A 11 -14.02 -55.01 38.69
CA ILE A 11 -12.68 -54.56 38.32
C ILE A 11 -12.84 -53.35 37.38
N THR A 12 -12.67 -52.15 37.93
CA THR A 12 -12.54 -50.91 37.16
C THR A 12 -11.06 -50.67 36.87
N ARG A 13 -10.66 -50.73 35.60
CA ARG A 13 -9.29 -50.38 35.18
C ARG A 13 -9.13 -48.85 35.11
N LEU A 14 -8.17 -48.32 35.87
CA LEU A 14 -7.68 -46.94 35.74
C LEU A 14 -6.93 -46.79 34.41
N ILE A 15 -7.36 -45.84 33.57
CA ILE A 15 -6.54 -45.28 32.48
C ILE A 15 -6.29 -43.83 32.86
N ALA A 16 -5.03 -43.50 33.17
CA ALA A 16 -4.62 -42.11 33.42
C ALA A 16 -4.43 -41.38 32.07
N PRO A 17 -5.01 -40.19 31.86
CA PRO A 17 -4.70 -39.39 30.67
C PRO A 17 -3.42 -38.59 30.91
N VAL A 18 -2.39 -38.85 30.10
CA VAL A 18 -1.21 -37.99 29.98
C VAL A 18 -1.67 -36.67 29.35
N THR A 19 -1.72 -35.60 30.14
CA THR A 19 -2.11 -34.27 29.64
C THR A 19 -0.89 -33.62 29.02
N ALA A 20 -0.81 -33.60 27.69
CA ALA A 20 0.20 -32.84 26.97
C ALA A 20 -0.12 -31.34 27.05
N LEU A 21 0.71 -30.59 27.76
CA LEU A 21 0.65 -29.13 27.82
C LEU A 21 1.15 -28.57 26.48
N LEU A 22 0.24 -28.34 25.52
CA LEU A 22 0.55 -27.56 24.32
C LEU A 22 0.74 -26.09 24.75
N CYS A 23 2.00 -25.69 24.88
CA CYS A 23 2.37 -24.29 25.03
C CYS A 23 2.20 -23.62 23.66
N THR A 24 1.03 -23.02 23.42
CA THR A 24 0.82 -22.18 22.23
C THR A 24 1.57 -20.87 22.44
N LEU A 25 2.77 -20.75 21.87
CA LEU A 25 3.37 -19.43 21.65
C LEU A 25 2.48 -18.68 20.66
N SER A 26 1.58 -17.84 21.16
CA SER A 26 0.92 -16.83 20.35
C SER A 26 1.97 -15.81 19.95
N VAL A 27 2.56 -15.96 18.76
CA VAL A 27 3.26 -14.84 18.13
C VAL A 27 2.17 -13.85 17.76
N ALA A 28 2.02 -12.80 18.55
CA ALA A 28 1.22 -11.65 18.15
C ALA A 28 1.90 -11.07 16.91
N VAL A 29 1.36 -11.35 15.73
CA VAL A 29 1.64 -10.56 14.54
C VAL A 29 1.10 -9.17 14.87
N GLU A 30 2.00 -8.22 15.12
CA GLU A 30 1.64 -6.81 15.15
C GLU A 30 1.29 -6.40 13.72
N ALA A 31 0.07 -6.77 13.29
CA ALA A 31 -0.57 -6.21 12.12
C ALA A 31 -0.77 -4.74 12.47
N GLY A 32 0.19 -3.90 12.09
CA GLY A 32 0.02 -2.45 12.15
C GLY A 32 -1.20 -2.15 11.29
N GLN A 33 -2.27 -1.65 11.91
CA GLN A 33 -3.47 -1.29 11.17
C GLN A 33 -3.09 -0.27 10.10
N ILE A 34 -3.32 -0.63 8.83
CA ILE A 34 -3.19 0.27 7.70
C ILE A 34 -4.50 1.04 7.57
N GLN A 35 -4.43 2.36 7.50
CA GLN A 35 -5.56 3.24 7.25
C GLN A 35 -5.29 4.04 5.98
N VAL A 36 -6.30 4.19 5.13
CA VAL A 36 -6.18 4.96 3.88
C VAL A 36 -7.09 6.18 3.97
N PHE A 37 -6.53 7.35 3.74
CA PHE A 37 -7.24 8.63 3.75
C PHE A 37 -7.22 9.26 2.36
N ASP A 38 -8.27 10.00 2.05
CA ASP A 38 -8.35 10.77 0.80
C ASP A 38 -7.27 11.85 0.73
N GLY A 39 -6.69 11.99 -0.46
CA GLY A 39 -5.85 13.12 -0.81
C GLY A 39 -6.65 14.21 -1.51
N PRO A 40 -5.99 15.31 -1.92
CA PRO A 40 -6.64 16.45 -2.57
C PRO A 40 -7.23 16.13 -3.94
N THR A 41 -6.83 15.01 -4.55
CA THR A 41 -7.35 14.54 -5.85
C THR A 41 -7.58 13.02 -5.80
N PRO A 42 -8.36 12.45 -6.73
CA PRO A 42 -8.53 10.99 -6.85
C PRO A 42 -7.20 10.23 -7.04
N PHE A 43 -6.17 10.92 -7.51
CA PHE A 43 -4.86 10.34 -7.85
C PHE A 43 -3.89 10.27 -6.66
N ILE A 44 -4.26 10.83 -5.51
CA ILE A 44 -3.43 10.91 -4.30
C ILE A 44 -4.20 10.32 -3.11
N ARG A 45 -3.56 9.45 -2.34
CA ARG A 45 -4.06 8.94 -1.06
C ARG A 45 -2.97 8.98 -0.01
N PHE A 46 -3.36 9.03 1.25
CA PHE A 46 -2.43 8.95 2.38
C PHE A 46 -2.61 7.62 3.09
N VAL A 47 -1.57 6.79 3.08
CA VAL A 47 -1.56 5.51 3.80
C VAL A 47 -0.92 5.74 5.15
N ARG A 48 -1.66 5.56 6.24
CA ARG A 48 -1.15 5.68 7.60
C ARG A 48 -0.96 4.30 8.22
N THR A 49 0.16 4.15 8.92
CA THR A 49 0.48 2.98 9.73
C THR A 49 1.44 3.37 10.83
N ARG A 50 1.91 2.39 11.59
CA ARG A 50 2.83 2.57 12.71
C ARG A 50 4.03 1.64 12.58
N VAL A 51 5.21 2.17 12.89
CA VAL A 51 6.43 1.39 13.04
C VAL A 51 6.71 1.12 14.50
N GLY A 52 7.00 -0.14 14.85
CA GLY A 52 7.34 -0.52 16.23
C GLY A 52 8.76 -0.09 16.61
N ASN A 53 9.74 -0.38 15.74
CA ASN A 53 11.14 0.02 15.98
C ASN A 53 11.45 1.34 15.27
N VAL A 54 11.12 2.44 15.95
CA VAL A 54 11.36 3.79 15.43
C VAL A 54 12.85 4.04 15.21
N ALA A 55 13.73 3.59 16.08
CA ALA A 55 15.17 3.87 15.98
C ALA A 55 15.80 3.30 14.70
N THR A 56 15.30 2.16 14.22
CA THR A 56 15.84 1.51 13.01
C THR A 56 15.07 1.83 11.74
N PHE A 57 13.92 2.49 11.79
CA PHE A 57 13.17 2.86 10.58
C PHE A 57 13.98 3.80 9.65
N THR A 58 14.14 3.43 8.37
CA THR A 58 15.00 4.14 7.41
C THR A 58 14.27 4.73 6.21
N PHE A 59 13.21 4.08 5.70
CA PHE A 59 12.45 4.58 4.55
C PHE A 59 11.05 4.00 4.50
N ALA A 60 10.16 4.69 3.79
CA ALA A 60 8.93 4.11 3.27
C ALA A 60 8.98 4.12 1.75
N GLN A 61 8.50 3.07 1.11
CA GLN A 61 8.38 2.96 -0.34
C GLN A 61 6.97 2.53 -0.69
N PHE A 62 6.46 3.02 -1.81
CA PHE A 62 5.27 2.45 -2.42
C PHE A 62 5.55 2.04 -3.86
N GLN A 63 4.82 1.03 -4.32
CA GLN A 63 4.71 0.66 -5.71
C GLN A 63 3.24 0.53 -6.10
N ILE A 64 2.84 1.20 -7.18
CA ILE A 64 1.51 1.03 -7.78
C ILE A 64 1.64 0.02 -8.91
N GLN A 65 0.91 -1.09 -8.79
CA GLN A 65 0.88 -2.12 -9.82
C GLN A 65 0.21 -1.57 -11.09
N PRO A 66 0.76 -1.87 -12.29
CA PRO A 66 0.11 -1.53 -13.54
C PRO A 66 -1.26 -2.20 -13.65
N LYS A 67 -2.21 -1.54 -14.30
CA LYS A 67 -3.49 -2.19 -14.63
C LYS A 67 -3.25 -3.37 -15.58
N ALA A 68 -4.15 -4.35 -15.58
CA ALA A 68 -4.08 -5.47 -16.53
C ALA A 68 -4.02 -4.94 -17.98
N GLY A 69 -3.07 -5.47 -18.76
CA GLY A 69 -2.84 -5.05 -20.15
C GLY A 69 -2.09 -3.71 -20.32
N SER A 70 -1.68 -3.04 -19.24
CA SER A 70 -0.87 -1.82 -19.31
C SER A 70 0.53 -2.12 -19.85
N ALA A 71 1.01 -1.27 -20.76
CA ALA A 71 2.41 -1.26 -21.18
C ALA A 71 3.26 -0.29 -20.34
N THR A 72 2.61 0.60 -19.58
CA THR A 72 3.22 1.52 -18.61
C THR A 72 3.86 0.74 -17.45
N ARG A 73 5.12 1.06 -17.13
CA ARG A 73 5.81 0.47 -15.99
C ARG A 73 5.19 0.87 -14.63
N PRO A 74 5.37 0.04 -13.57
CA PRO A 74 4.91 0.40 -12.23
C PRO A 74 5.49 1.73 -11.77
N ILE A 75 4.69 2.54 -11.07
CA ILE A 75 5.21 3.70 -10.34
C ILE A 75 5.83 3.18 -9.04
N GLN A 76 7.11 3.44 -8.82
CA GLN A 76 7.81 3.10 -7.59
C GLN A 76 8.47 4.34 -7.01
N VAL A 77 8.20 4.63 -5.73
CA VAL A 77 8.67 5.84 -5.06
C VAL A 77 9.19 5.47 -3.68
N ARG A 78 10.38 5.96 -3.34
CA ARG A 78 10.99 5.77 -2.02
C ARG A 78 11.21 7.10 -1.32
N TYR A 79 10.66 7.22 -0.13
CA TYR A 79 10.87 8.33 0.79
C TYR A 79 11.90 7.95 1.84
N ALA A 80 12.99 8.71 1.92
CA ALA A 80 13.91 8.60 3.05
C ALA A 80 13.20 9.05 4.35
N ARG A 81 13.56 8.44 5.48
CA ARG A 81 13.06 8.83 6.81
C ARG A 81 13.17 10.35 7.05
N SER A 82 14.31 10.94 6.75
CA SER A 82 14.55 12.38 6.96
C SER A 82 13.56 13.25 6.18
N TYR A 83 13.17 12.85 4.97
CA TYR A 83 12.13 13.52 4.21
C TYR A 83 10.77 13.38 4.88
N LEU A 84 10.42 12.17 5.36
CA LEU A 84 9.16 11.93 6.04
C LEU A 84 9.06 12.76 7.33
N GLU A 85 10.14 12.84 8.12
CA GLU A 85 10.21 13.67 9.33
C GLU A 85 10.05 15.16 8.99
N ALA A 86 10.83 15.67 8.03
CA ALA A 86 10.80 17.07 7.63
C ALA A 86 9.43 17.52 7.08
N ARG A 87 8.60 16.59 6.61
CA ARG A 87 7.25 16.85 6.10
C ARG A 87 6.14 16.54 7.10
N GLY A 88 6.48 16.14 8.33
CA GLY A 88 5.50 15.73 9.35
C GLY A 88 4.78 14.41 9.02
N TYR A 89 5.33 13.64 8.08
CA TYR A 89 4.84 12.33 7.69
C TYR A 89 5.43 11.19 8.50
N PHE A 90 6.44 11.45 9.32
CA PHE A 90 6.91 10.50 10.32
C PHE A 90 7.09 11.20 11.67
N ASP A 91 6.49 10.63 12.70
CA ASP A 91 6.66 11.07 14.09
C ASP A 91 7.51 10.06 14.84
N SER A 92 8.74 10.48 15.15
CA SER A 92 9.73 9.63 15.80
C SER A 92 9.41 9.32 17.28
N ASN A 93 8.47 10.04 17.90
CA ASN A 93 8.10 9.82 19.29
C ASN A 93 7.08 8.68 19.44
N ASN A 94 6.17 8.54 18.47
CA ASN A 94 5.10 7.56 18.54
C ASN A 94 5.14 6.52 17.41
N GLY A 95 6.01 6.68 16.41
CA GLY A 95 6.18 5.76 15.30
C GLY A 95 5.10 5.87 14.22
N ASN A 96 4.24 6.88 14.26
CA ASN A 96 3.25 7.09 13.21
C ASN A 96 3.94 7.48 11.91
N VAL A 97 3.59 6.78 10.83
CA VAL A 97 4.08 7.07 9.49
C VAL A 97 2.90 7.26 8.54
N THR A 98 2.97 8.31 7.73
CA THR A 98 2.07 8.58 6.62
C THR A 98 2.86 8.44 5.33
N VAL A 99 2.43 7.58 4.42
CA VAL A 99 3.00 7.42 3.08
C VAL A 99 2.06 8.09 2.09
N PRO A 100 2.44 9.25 1.51
CA PRO A 100 1.71 9.81 0.38
C PRO A 100 1.85 8.89 -0.82
N VAL A 101 0.76 8.34 -1.30
CA VAL A 101 0.70 7.52 -2.52
C VAL A 101 0.10 8.38 -3.61
N PHE A 102 0.89 8.68 -4.64
CA PHE A 102 0.46 9.47 -5.79
C PHE A 102 0.62 8.68 -7.08
N GLY A 103 -0.13 9.04 -8.12
CA GLY A 103 -0.10 8.30 -9.37
C GLY A 103 -1.12 7.16 -9.41
N LEU A 104 -2.18 7.19 -8.61
CA LEU A 104 -3.24 6.17 -8.66
C LEU A 104 -4.05 6.30 -9.96
N TYR A 105 -4.69 5.23 -10.43
CA TYR A 105 -5.71 5.31 -11.47
C TYR A 105 -7.01 5.81 -10.85
N ALA A 106 -7.76 6.67 -11.54
CA ALA A 106 -9.07 7.14 -11.09
C ALA A 106 -10.18 6.12 -11.38
N GLY A 107 -11.23 6.11 -10.55
CA GLY A 107 -12.45 5.33 -10.77
C GLY A 107 -12.29 3.81 -10.66
N ARG A 108 -11.23 3.32 -10.00
CA ARG A 108 -10.97 1.88 -9.90
C ARG A 108 -10.18 1.47 -8.66
N PRO A 109 -10.18 0.17 -8.33
CA PRO A 109 -9.21 -0.42 -7.41
C PRO A 109 -7.78 -0.34 -7.98
N ASN A 110 -6.83 0.03 -7.13
CA ASN A 110 -5.40 0.06 -7.40
C ASN A 110 -4.69 -0.94 -6.49
N GLY A 111 -3.89 -1.85 -7.05
CA GLY A 111 -2.97 -2.67 -6.26
C GLY A 111 -1.75 -1.85 -5.85
N VAL A 112 -1.50 -1.72 -4.55
CA VAL A 112 -0.40 -0.91 -4.02
C VAL A 112 0.38 -1.73 -2.99
N ILE A 113 1.68 -1.86 -3.21
CA ILE A 113 2.61 -2.48 -2.27
C ILE A 113 3.31 -1.36 -1.50
N ILE A 114 3.30 -1.43 -0.18
CA ILE A 114 4.01 -0.50 0.72
C ILE A 114 5.11 -1.25 1.46
N ASP A 115 6.36 -0.79 1.32
CA ASP A 115 7.50 -1.32 2.06
C ASP A 115 7.98 -0.32 3.11
N LEU A 116 8.07 -0.75 4.36
CA LEU A 116 8.75 -0.02 5.41
C LEU A 116 10.12 -0.63 5.65
N GLY A 117 11.17 0.15 5.41
CA GLY A 117 12.56 -0.26 5.58
C GLY A 117 13.08 0.00 6.99
N PHE A 118 13.84 -0.96 7.52
CA PHE A 118 14.57 -0.86 8.78
C PHE A 118 16.05 -1.24 8.61
N SER A 119 16.93 -0.49 9.27
CA SER A 119 18.33 -0.88 9.42
C SER A 119 18.41 -2.14 10.29
N GLY A 120 19.25 -3.09 9.89
CA GLY A 120 19.35 -4.39 10.55
C GLY A 120 20.71 -5.01 10.39
N GLY A 121 21.72 -4.55 11.16
CA GLY A 121 23.08 -5.08 11.04
C GLY A 121 23.55 -5.11 9.57
N SER A 122 23.97 -6.28 9.08
CA SER A 122 24.45 -6.47 7.70
C SER A 122 23.36 -6.50 6.61
N HIS A 123 22.06 -6.53 6.97
CA HIS A 123 20.96 -6.66 6.00
C HIS A 123 19.79 -5.71 6.27
N GLN A 124 19.34 -5.01 5.23
CA GLN A 124 18.12 -4.23 5.27
C GLN A 124 16.91 -5.15 5.53
N ARG A 125 16.09 -4.84 6.53
CA ARG A 125 14.81 -5.52 6.77
C ARG A 125 13.69 -4.68 6.19
N THR A 126 12.66 -5.34 5.67
CA THR A 126 11.44 -4.68 5.17
C THR A 126 10.21 -5.29 5.82
N LYS A 127 9.21 -4.45 6.07
CA LYS A 127 7.85 -4.86 6.40
C LYS A 127 6.95 -4.43 5.25
N GLU A 128 6.38 -5.40 4.56
CA GLU A 128 5.55 -5.20 3.38
C GLU A 128 4.06 -5.19 3.75
N PHE A 129 3.28 -4.37 3.05
CA PHE A 129 1.82 -4.38 3.04
C PHE A 129 1.34 -4.37 1.59
N ASP A 130 0.60 -5.39 1.18
CA ASP A 130 -0.14 -5.40 -0.08
C ASP A 130 -1.57 -4.94 0.18
N ILE A 131 -1.95 -3.80 -0.38
CA ILE A 131 -3.24 -3.16 -0.16
C ILE A 131 -3.92 -2.79 -1.46
N THR A 132 -5.25 -2.82 -1.43
CA THR A 132 -6.08 -2.27 -2.51
C THR A 132 -6.58 -0.89 -2.13
N ILE A 133 -6.32 0.11 -3.00
CA ILE A 133 -6.81 1.48 -2.84
C ILE A 133 -7.84 1.77 -3.94
N THR A 134 -9.11 1.88 -3.55
CA THR A 134 -10.18 2.30 -4.47
C THR A 134 -10.26 3.82 -4.54
N THR A 135 -10.32 4.36 -5.75
CA THR A 135 -10.41 5.80 -6.02
C THR A 135 -11.77 6.15 -6.66
N PRO A 136 -12.30 7.36 -6.42
CA PRO A 136 -13.46 7.86 -7.12
C PRO A 136 -13.12 8.14 -8.59
N ALA A 137 -14.14 8.14 -9.45
CA ALA A 137 -14.00 8.59 -10.83
C ALA A 137 -13.53 10.05 -10.87
N TYR A 138 -12.83 10.40 -11.96
CA TYR A 138 -12.36 11.76 -12.20
C TYR A 138 -12.81 12.22 -13.57
N ASP A 139 -13.43 13.39 -13.63
CA ASP A 139 -13.62 14.13 -14.88
C ASP A 139 -13.19 15.59 -14.68
N GLY A 140 -12.02 15.90 -15.22
CA GLY A 140 -11.45 17.25 -15.29
C GLY A 140 -11.59 17.91 -16.67
N GLY A 141 -12.52 17.47 -17.52
CA GLY A 141 -12.76 18.05 -18.85
C GLY A 141 -11.85 17.48 -19.94
N THR A 142 -11.23 18.38 -20.73
CA THR A 142 -10.59 18.08 -22.03
C THR A 142 -9.65 16.87 -22.05
N TYR A 143 -8.92 16.62 -20.96
CA TYR A 143 -7.94 15.53 -20.90
C TYR A 143 -8.45 14.24 -20.28
N SER A 144 -9.68 14.21 -19.72
CA SER A 144 -10.23 13.01 -19.05
C SER A 144 -10.62 11.90 -20.02
N ASN A 145 -10.87 12.24 -21.28
CA ASN A 145 -11.42 11.32 -22.28
C ASN A 145 -10.58 11.36 -23.58
N PRO A 146 -9.29 10.98 -23.54
CA PRO A 146 -8.45 11.03 -24.73
C PRO A 146 -8.88 9.97 -25.75
N THR A 147 -8.78 10.32 -27.04
CA THR A 147 -8.88 9.33 -28.12
C THR A 147 -7.50 8.74 -28.38
N VAL A 148 -7.35 7.44 -28.15
CA VAL A 148 -6.11 6.71 -28.47
C VAL A 148 -6.13 6.30 -29.94
N ILE A 149 -5.35 7.00 -30.77
CA ILE A 149 -5.23 6.70 -32.21
C ILE A 149 -4.39 5.44 -32.45
N GLN A 150 -3.36 5.23 -31.63
CA GLN A 150 -2.50 4.06 -31.70
C GLN A 150 -2.13 3.62 -30.27
N PRO A 151 -2.59 2.45 -29.80
CA PRO A 151 -2.19 1.93 -28.50
C PRO A 151 -0.74 1.47 -28.52
N ARG A 152 -0.08 1.57 -27.36
CA ARG A 152 1.26 1.00 -27.18
C ARG A 152 1.17 -0.53 -27.23
N LEU A 153 2.00 -1.15 -28.06
CA LEU A 153 2.07 -2.61 -28.11
C LEU A 153 2.83 -3.16 -26.88
N PRO A 154 2.37 -4.24 -26.24
CA PRO A 154 3.12 -4.90 -25.18
C PRO A 154 4.55 -5.24 -25.60
N GLY A 155 5.52 -4.95 -24.74
CA GLY A 155 6.94 -5.22 -25.01
C GLY A 155 7.65 -4.15 -25.84
N THR A 156 6.98 -3.07 -26.28
CA THR A 156 7.66 -1.93 -26.88
C THR A 156 8.38 -1.10 -25.83
N THR A 157 9.67 -0.85 -26.03
CA THR A 157 10.47 -0.01 -25.13
C THR A 157 10.36 1.45 -25.55
N LEU A 158 9.73 2.27 -24.71
CA LEU A 158 9.86 3.72 -24.77
C LEU A 158 10.91 4.16 -23.74
N SER A 159 11.58 5.28 -23.99
CA SER A 159 12.47 5.90 -22.99
C SER A 159 11.71 6.58 -21.85
N TYR A 160 10.38 6.66 -21.95
CA TYR A 160 9.49 7.31 -20.99
C TYR A 160 8.19 6.52 -20.85
N ASP A 161 7.54 6.66 -19.69
CA ASP A 161 6.21 6.11 -19.42
C ASP A 161 5.19 7.18 -19.01
N PHE A 162 5.64 8.40 -18.73
CA PHE A 162 4.81 9.50 -18.24
C PHE A 162 5.07 10.77 -19.04
N ILE A 163 3.99 11.51 -19.31
CA ILE A 163 4.00 12.72 -20.14
C ILE A 163 3.38 13.86 -19.32
N LEU A 164 4.09 14.99 -19.27
CA LEU A 164 3.59 16.22 -18.65
C LEU A 164 2.88 17.07 -19.70
N LEU A 165 1.58 17.31 -19.47
CA LEU A 165 0.75 18.20 -20.28
C LEU A 165 0.55 19.53 -19.54
N LYS A 166 0.92 20.64 -20.17
CA LYS A 166 0.72 21.99 -19.66
C LYS A 166 -0.22 22.75 -20.58
N ASN A 167 -1.27 23.35 -20.01
CA ASN A 167 -2.15 24.24 -20.75
C ASN A 167 -2.68 25.32 -19.81
N SER A 168 -2.15 26.54 -19.95
CA SER A 168 -2.48 27.68 -19.09
C SER A 168 -3.95 28.10 -19.14
N SER A 169 -4.69 27.67 -20.17
CA SER A 169 -6.12 27.98 -20.32
C SER A 169 -7.04 26.98 -19.61
N VAL A 170 -6.49 25.97 -18.92
CA VAL A 170 -7.26 24.94 -18.21
C VAL A 170 -6.85 24.92 -16.72
N PRO A 171 -7.81 25.01 -15.78
CA PRO A 171 -7.52 25.22 -14.35
C PRO A 171 -6.84 24.04 -13.66
N ASN A 172 -6.97 22.83 -14.20
CA ASN A 172 -6.46 21.60 -13.59
C ASN A 172 -5.09 21.18 -14.18
N THR A 173 -4.30 22.14 -14.62
CA THR A 173 -2.96 21.91 -15.19
C THR A 173 -1.85 22.33 -14.23
N PRO A 174 -0.65 21.71 -14.29
CA PRO A 174 -0.25 20.64 -15.21
C PRO A 174 -0.98 19.31 -14.98
N ILE A 175 -1.00 18.45 -15.99
CA ILE A 175 -1.51 17.07 -15.90
C ILE A 175 -0.36 16.12 -16.23
N ILE A 176 -0.29 15.00 -15.52
CA ILE A 176 0.57 13.88 -15.89
C ILE A 176 -0.33 12.75 -16.39
N ILE A 177 -0.07 12.30 -17.61
CA ILE A 177 -0.65 11.07 -18.16
C ILE A 177 0.42 10.00 -18.26
N ASP A 178 0.03 8.73 -18.26
CA ASP A 178 0.91 7.63 -18.63
C ASP A 178 0.85 7.31 -20.13
N SER A 179 1.73 6.40 -20.57
CA SER A 179 1.84 5.96 -21.96
C SER A 179 0.65 5.14 -22.46
N ASP A 180 -0.27 4.75 -21.57
CA ASP A 180 -1.55 4.11 -21.89
C ASP A 180 -2.71 5.12 -21.85
N ALA A 181 -2.39 6.41 -21.86
CA ALA A 181 -3.31 7.54 -21.85
C ALA A 181 -4.17 7.68 -20.58
N GLU A 182 -3.74 7.10 -19.45
CA GLU A 182 -4.42 7.29 -18.17
C GLU A 182 -3.89 8.54 -17.46
N ILE A 183 -4.78 9.36 -16.90
CA ILE A 183 -4.37 10.45 -16.01
C ILE A 183 -3.82 9.85 -14.71
N ARG A 184 -2.64 10.30 -14.31
CA ARG A 184 -1.93 9.86 -13.10
C ARG A 184 -1.78 10.98 -12.08
N TRP A 185 -1.90 12.23 -12.49
CA TRP A 185 -1.82 13.38 -11.59
C TRP A 185 -2.41 14.61 -12.25
N VAL A 186 -2.99 15.50 -11.44
CA VAL A 186 -3.48 16.82 -11.89
C VAL A 186 -3.05 17.89 -10.90
N GLY A 187 -2.73 19.06 -11.43
CA GLY A 187 -2.47 20.25 -10.65
C GLY A 187 -3.75 20.70 -9.96
N THR A 188 -3.63 21.11 -8.71
CA THR A 188 -4.67 21.89 -8.04
C THR A 188 -4.56 23.33 -8.51
N ALA A 189 -5.69 23.95 -8.87
CA ALA A 189 -5.75 25.34 -9.29
C ALA A 189 -4.95 26.24 -8.32
N GLY A 190 -3.90 26.89 -8.84
CA GLY A 190 -2.92 27.64 -8.05
C GLY A 190 -1.46 27.41 -8.47
N ALA A 191 -1.13 26.30 -9.13
CA ALA A 191 0.22 26.04 -9.66
C ALA A 191 0.59 26.90 -10.89
N GLY A 192 -0.39 27.59 -11.50
CA GLY A 192 -0.21 28.52 -12.62
C GLY A 192 0.23 29.93 -12.23
N ALA A 193 0.33 30.26 -10.92
CA ALA A 193 0.84 31.54 -10.44
C ALA A 193 2.37 31.54 -10.26
N GLY A 194 3.09 30.66 -10.98
CA GLY A 194 4.54 30.69 -11.07
C GLY A 194 4.96 31.93 -11.85
N GLY A 195 5.29 32.99 -11.11
CA GLY A 195 5.79 34.25 -11.65
C GLY A 195 6.97 34.04 -12.59
N HIS A 196 7.03 34.89 -13.60
CA HIS A 196 8.24 35.13 -14.36
C HIS A 196 9.36 35.52 -13.37
N CYS A 197 10.38 34.65 -13.28
CA CYS A 197 11.73 35.09 -12.96
C CYS A 197 12.43 35.40 -14.29
#